data_AF-A0A1I5YWZ2-F1
#
_entry.id   AF-A0A1I5YWZ2-F1
#
_cell.length_a   1.000
_cell.length_b   1.000
_cell.length_c   1.000
_cell.angle_alpha   90.00
_cell.angle_beta   90.00
_cell.angle_gamma   90.00
#
_symmetry.space_group_name_H-M   'P 1'
#
loop_
_entity.id
_entity.type
_entity.pdbx_description
1 polymer ?
#
loop_
_entity_poly.entity_id
_entity_poly.type
_entity_poly.pdbx_seq_one_letter_code
_entity_poly.pdbx_strand_id
1 'polypeptide(L)' 'MLDLNEKYIINKEQEPIAVQLDIKVFKRLEEVLEDYALAQYMKETDTEEKLTLNEAKAYYKKLKKK' A
#
# COMPACT_ATOMS: atom_id res chain seq x y z
N MET A 1 -8.70 -19.39 5.22
CA MET A 1 -7.51 -18.87 4.52
C MET A 1 -7.96 -18.53 3.12
N LEU A 2 -7.67 -17.34 2.60
CA LEU A 2 -7.96 -17.04 1.19
C LEU A 2 -7.15 -18.02 0.33
N ASP A 3 -7.82 -18.73 -0.57
CA ASP A 3 -7.15 -19.60 -1.53
C ASP A 3 -6.63 -18.74 -2.68
N LEU A 4 -5.34 -18.38 -2.62
CA LEU A 4 -4.70 -17.51 -3.61
C LEU A 4 -4.10 -18.31 -4.77
N ASN A 5 -4.20 -19.65 -4.72
CA ASN A 5 -3.60 -20.58 -5.68
C ASN A 5 -2.11 -20.30 -5.93
N GLU A 6 -1.40 -19.92 -4.87
CA GLU A 6 0.01 -19.59 -4.90
C GLU A 6 0.90 -20.81 -5.20
N LYS A 7 1.95 -20.58 -6.00
CA LYS A 7 2.99 -21.59 -6.25
C LYS A 7 4.31 -21.08 -5.74
N TYR A 8 4.95 -21.84 -4.86
CA TYR A 8 6.28 -21.50 -4.35
C TYR A 8 7.38 -21.93 -5.32
N ILE A 9 8.34 -21.05 -5.54
CA ILE A 9 9.59 -21.33 -6.24
C ILE A 9 10.64 -21.60 -5.16
N ILE A 10 11.21 -22.80 -5.19
CA ILE A 10 12.16 -23.30 -4.19
C ILE A 10 13.59 -23.34 -4.75
N ASN A 11 14.57 -23.03 -3.89
CA ASN A 11 16.00 -23.14 -4.23
C ASN A 11 16.52 -24.58 -4.04
N LYS A 12 17.83 -24.78 -4.22
CA LYS A 12 18.48 -26.10 -4.06
C LYS A 12 18.49 -26.61 -2.62
N GLU A 13 18.35 -25.72 -1.65
CA GLU A 13 18.30 -26.02 -0.21
C GLU A 13 16.87 -26.29 0.27
N GLN A 14 15.90 -26.39 -0.66
CA GLN A 14 14.47 -26.55 -0.40
C GLN A 14 13.81 -25.36 0.31
N GLU A 15 14.39 -24.17 0.18
CA GLU A 15 13.86 -22.94 0.76
C GLU A 15 13.00 -22.18 -0.27
N PRO A 16 11.80 -21.68 0.10
CA PRO A 16 11.02 -20.81 -0.77
C PRO A 16 11.72 -19.46 -0.97
N ILE A 17 12.00 -19.10 -2.23
CA ILE A 17 12.67 -17.84 -2.58
C ILE A 17 11.77 -16.87 -3.35
N ALA A 18 10.67 -17.37 -3.92
CA ALA A 18 9.69 -16.56 -4.61
C ALA A 18 8.32 -17.25 -4.63
N VAL A 19 7.28 -16.49 -4.98
CA VAL A 19 5.92 -16.97 -5.19
C VAL A 19 5.44 -16.55 -6.57
N GLN A 20 4.75 -17.46 -7.26
CA GLN A 20 4.03 -17.17 -8.49
C GLN A 20 2.53 -17.14 -8.18
N LEU A 21 1.89 -16.06 -8.64
CA LEU A 21 0.46 -15.79 -8.49
C LEU A 21 -0.13 -15.42 -9.86
N ASP A 22 -1.45 -15.60 -10.02
CA ASP A 22 -2.15 -14.94 -11.11
C ASP A 22 -2.02 -13.42 -10.95
N ILE A 23 -1.77 -12.72 -12.06
CA ILE A 23 -1.53 -11.28 -12.03
C ILE A 23 -2.72 -10.49 -11.45
N LYS A 24 -3.96 -10.98 -11.60
CA LYS A 24 -5.15 -10.34 -10.99
C LYS A 24 -5.16 -10.53 -9.49
N VAL A 25 -4.73 -11.68 -8.99
CA VAL A 25 -4.62 -11.96 -7.56
C VAL A 25 -3.55 -11.06 -6.95
N PHE A 26 -2.38 -10.95 -7.57
CA PHE A 26 -1.32 -10.05 -7.13
C PHE A 26 -1.80 -8.59 -7.02
N LYS A 27 -2.42 -8.06 -8.08
CA LYS A 27 -2.96 -6.69 -8.08
C LYS A 27 -4.03 -6.47 -7.01
N ARG A 28 -4.88 -7.47 -6.78
CA ARG A 28 -5.91 -7.39 -5.73
C ARG A 28 -5.30 -7.35 -4.34
N LEU A 29 -4.18 -8.05 -4.12
CA LEU A 29 -3.44 -7.97 -2.86
C LEU A 29 -2.86 -6.56 -2.66
N GLU A 30 -2.25 -5.97 -3.71
CA GLU A 30 -1.75 -4.59 -3.65
C GLU A 30 -2.87 -3.60 -3.31
N GLU A 31 -3.99 -3.65 -4.04
CA GLU A 31 -5.15 -2.77 -3.83
C GLU A 31 -5.66 -2.84 -2.38
N VAL A 32 -5.84 -4.04 -1.84
CA VAL A 32 -6.34 -4.22 -0.46
C VAL A 32 -5.35 -3.67 0.57
N LEU A 33 -4.04 -3.86 0.35
CA LEU A 33 -3.00 -3.36 1.26
C LEU A 33 -2.91 -1.82 1.20
N GLU A 34 -2.95 -1.24 0.01
CA GLU A 34 -2.93 0.21 -0.21
C GLU A 34 -4.17 0.88 0.38
N ASP A 35 -5.37 0.34 0.11
CA ASP A 35 -6.64 0.85 0.65
C ASP A 35 -6.64 0.81 2.18
N TYR A 36 -6.15 -0.29 2.77
CA TYR A 36 -6.05 -0.41 4.21
C TYR A 36 -5.08 0.63 4.79
N ALA A 37 -3.88 0.75 4.23
CA ALA A 37 -2.89 1.72 4.70
C ALA A 37 -3.42 3.16 4.59
N LEU A 38 -4.02 3.52 3.46
CA LEU A 38 -4.64 4.81 3.25
C LEU A 38 -5.75 5.09 4.28
N ALA A 39 -6.62 4.12 4.54
CA ALA A 39 -7.67 4.26 5.54
C ALA A 39 -7.10 4.48 6.96
N GLN A 40 -5.96 3.88 7.30
CA GLN A 40 -5.28 4.16 8.58
C GLN A 40 -4.70 5.56 8.61
N TYR A 41 -4.01 6.00 7.56
CA TYR A 41 -3.48 7.38 7.49
C TYR A 41 -4.58 8.43 7.59
N MET A 42 -5.72 8.21 6.94
CA MET A 42 -6.88 9.11 7.06
C MET A 42 -7.39 9.19 8.50
N LYS A 43 -7.47 8.05 9.21
CA LYS A 43 -7.89 8.02 10.62
C LYS A 43 -6.91 8.73 11.55
N GLU A 44 -5.61 8.54 11.34
CA GLU A 44 -4.56 9.23 12.10
C GLU A 44 -4.68 10.75 11.98
N THR A 45 -5.09 11.24 10.80
CA THR A 45 -5.27 12.67 10.52
C THR A 45 -6.67 13.20 10.84
N ASP A 46 -7.61 12.40 11.36
CA ASP A 46 -9.03 12.79 11.47
C ASP A 46 -9.25 13.95 12.48
N THR A 47 -8.35 14.07 13.45
CA THR A 47 -8.34 15.18 14.43
C THR A 47 -7.53 16.39 13.98
N GLU A 48 -6.83 16.31 12.84
CA GLU A 48 -6.03 17.42 12.32
C GLU A 48 -6.93 18.50 11.68
N GLU A 49 -6.43 19.75 11.69
CA GLU A 49 -7.13 20.86 11.08
C GLU A 49 -7.23 20.69 9.56
N LYS A 50 -8.45 20.80 9.03
CA LYS A 50 -8.69 20.75 7.58
C LYS A 50 -8.33 22.11 6.97
N LEU A 51 -7.28 22.12 6.16
CA LEU A 51 -6.87 23.30 5.41
C LEU A 51 -7.86 23.59 4.28
N THR A 52 -8.12 24.88 4.04
CA THR A 52 -8.75 25.32 2.79
C THR A 52 -7.83 25.03 1.60
N LEU A 53 -8.38 25.05 0.39
CA LEU A 53 -7.60 24.84 -0.83
C LEU A 53 -6.39 25.79 -0.95
N ASN A 54 -6.56 27.05 -0.50
CA ASN A 54 -5.48 28.05 -0.57
C ASN A 54 -4.38 27.77 0.46
N GLU A 55 -4.75 27.43 1.69
CA GLU A 55 -3.81 27.06 2.75
C GLU A 55 -3.06 25.78 2.40
N ALA A 56 -3.75 24.75 1.90
CA ALA A 56 -3.15 23.51 1.46
C ALA A 56 -2.12 23.75 0.33
N LYS A 57 -2.45 24.57 -0.68
CA LYS A 57 -1.50 24.95 -1.74
C LYS A 57 -0.30 25.72 -1.21
N ALA A 58 -0.51 26.63 -0.27
CA ALA A 58 0.58 27.41 0.34
C ALA A 58 1.50 26.54 1.19
N TYR A 59 0.93 25.61 1.96
CA TYR A 59 1.64 24.63 2.77
C TYR A 59 2.46 23.69 1.88
N TYR A 60 1.86 23.11 0.84
CA TYR A 60 2.53 22.18 -0.07
C TYR A 60 3.74 22.80 -0.76
N LYS A 61 3.67 24.08 -1.16
CA LYS A 61 4.81 24.81 -1.74
C LYS A 61 6.01 24.99 -0.79
N LYS A 62 5.77 24.96 0.53
CA LYS A 62 6.82 25.10 1.56
C LYS A 62 7.48 23.77 1.90
N LEU A 63 6.85 22.64 1.58
CA LEU A 63 7.45 21.32 1.75
C LEU A 63 8.68 21.23 0.83
N LYS A 64 9.84 20.87 1.40
CA LYS A 64 11.05 20.64 0.61
C LYS A 64 10.74 19.53 -0.39
N LYS A 65 10.99 19.79 -1.67
CA LYS A 65 11.05 18.70 -2.66
C LYS A 65 12.23 17.82 -2.26
N LYS A 66 11.93 16.58 -1.86
CA LYS A 66 12.95 15.53 -1.71
C LYS A 66 13.49 15.14 -3.07
#